data_AF-A0A520FRB1-F1
#
_entry.id   AF-A0A520FRB1-F1
#
_cell.length_a   1.000
_cell.length_b   1.000
_cell.length_c   1.000
_cell.angle_alpha   90.00
_cell.angle_beta   90.00
_cell.angle_gamma   90.00
#
_symmetry.space_group_name_H-M   'P 1'
#
loop_
_entity.id
_entity.type
_entity.pdbx_description
1 polymer ?
#
loop_
_entity_poly.entity_id
_entity_poly.type
_entity_poly.pdbx_seq_one_letter_code
_entity_poly.pdbx_strand_id
1 'polypeptide(L)'
;MSALVHVESNLLLETAVAQSLSLGENVIIDGTMAWKPWATELVTRLEREHYTIHLADVEASRDVAAARIVRRWRQGLTAALTASGDDPAAGMGGRWLPISAVDRLFTDTRLPDGKPLHGRSVSEVNAREVSEESQAVTRYDLYRTLAVDRGPKHIERRERTAGGQLERTWRSATDTEDAARTPEPEVDRM
;
A
#
# COMPACT_ATOMS: atom_id res chain seq x y z
N MET A 1 -8.06 -19.33 -6.86
CA MET A 1 -7.16 -18.82 -7.92
C MET A 1 -6.45 -20.02 -8.52
N SER A 2 -6.35 -20.10 -9.85
CA SER A 2 -5.47 -21.10 -10.47
C SER A 2 -4.03 -20.63 -10.27
N ALA A 3 -3.17 -21.49 -9.73
CA ALA A 3 -1.75 -21.17 -9.53
C ALA A 3 -1.07 -20.77 -10.85
N LEU A 4 -1.50 -21.33 -11.97
CA LEU A 4 -0.97 -21.02 -13.31
C LEU A 4 -1.25 -19.56 -13.72
N VAL A 5 -2.46 -19.05 -13.48
CA VAL A 5 -2.81 -17.65 -13.80
C VAL A 5 -1.98 -16.68 -12.96
N HIS A 6 -1.67 -17.03 -11.71
CA HIS A 6 -0.81 -16.20 -10.86
C HIS A 6 0.63 -16.15 -11.39
N VAL A 7 1.20 -17.31 -11.75
CA VAL A 7 2.55 -17.40 -12.32
C VAL A 7 2.63 -16.62 -13.64
N GLU A 8 1.67 -16.81 -14.54
CA GLU A 8 1.63 -16.13 -15.82
C GLU A 8 1.47 -14.61 -15.67
N SER A 9 0.60 -14.16 -14.76
CA SER A 9 0.43 -12.72 -14.50
C SER A 9 1.70 -12.08 -13.98
N ASN A 10 2.44 -12.77 -13.09
CA ASN A 10 3.72 -12.27 -12.59
C ASN A 10 4.76 -12.19 -13.71
N LEU A 11 4.85 -13.20 -14.59
CA LEU A 11 5.76 -13.21 -15.73
C LEU A 11 5.47 -12.06 -16.72
N LEU A 12 4.18 -11.83 -17.01
CA LEU A 12 3.75 -10.73 -17.87
C LEU A 12 4.10 -9.36 -17.25
N LEU A 13 3.87 -9.21 -15.95
CA LEU A 13 4.27 -8.00 -15.22
C LEU A 13 5.79 -7.78 -15.27
N GLU A 14 6.59 -8.80 -14.97
CA GLU A 14 8.05 -8.72 -15.01
C GLU A 14 8.57 -8.35 -16.40
N THR A 15 7.97 -8.93 -17.44
CA THR A 15 8.31 -8.65 -18.84
C THR A 15 7.96 -7.21 -19.23
N ALA A 16 6.74 -6.76 -18.91
CA ALA A 16 6.30 -5.41 -19.20
C ALA A 16 7.16 -4.36 -18.48
N VAL A 17 7.46 -4.58 -17.19
CA VAL A 17 8.38 -3.72 -16.43
C VAL A 17 9.75 -3.71 -17.09
N ALA A 18 10.31 -4.87 -17.45
CA ALA A 18 11.63 -4.91 -18.10
C ALA A 18 11.68 -4.14 -19.42
N GLN A 19 10.64 -4.24 -20.23
CA GLN A 19 10.54 -3.53 -21.50
C GLN A 19 10.43 -2.01 -21.29
N SER A 20 9.50 -1.55 -20.46
CA SER A 20 9.34 -0.10 -20.20
C SER A 20 10.60 0.52 -19.58
N LEU A 21 11.27 -0.20 -18.66
CA LEU A 21 12.54 0.27 -18.09
C LEU A 21 13.65 0.38 -19.14
N SER A 22 13.75 -0.59 -20.06
CA SER A 22 14.75 -0.53 -21.14
C SER A 22 14.56 0.65 -22.10
N LEU A 23 13.34 1.18 -22.17
CA LEU A 23 12.97 2.34 -23.00
C LEU A 23 13.09 3.67 -22.24
N GLY A 24 13.37 3.65 -20.94
CA GLY A 24 13.45 4.86 -20.10
C GLY A 24 12.09 5.55 -19.89
N GLU A 25 10.98 4.82 -20.01
CA GLU A 25 9.63 5.38 -19.84
C GLU A 25 9.33 5.72 -18.39
N ASN A 26 8.51 6.76 -18.15
CA ASN A 26 7.95 6.99 -16.83
C ASN A 26 6.95 5.87 -16.49
N VAL A 27 7.22 5.11 -15.43
CA VAL A 27 6.40 3.98 -15.00
C VAL A 27 5.74 4.23 -13.65
N ILE A 28 4.52 3.71 -13.49
CA ILE A 28 3.85 3.57 -12.18
C ILE A 28 3.80 2.08 -11.87
N ILE A 29 4.39 1.68 -10.76
CA ILE A 29 4.43 0.30 -10.31
C ILE A 29 3.56 0.19 -9.06
N ASP A 30 2.43 -0.51 -9.18
CA ASP A 30 1.51 -0.77 -8.07
C ASP A 30 1.94 -2.03 -7.31
N GLY A 31 1.86 -1.98 -5.99
CA GLY A 31 2.26 -3.07 -5.10
C GLY A 31 2.01 -2.73 -3.65
N THR A 32 1.83 -3.77 -2.81
CA THR A 32 1.55 -3.57 -1.38
C THR A 32 2.81 -3.30 -0.56
N MET A 33 4.01 -3.48 -1.12
CA MET A 33 5.29 -3.41 -0.39
C MET A 33 5.36 -4.27 0.89
N ALA A 34 4.50 -5.28 1.04
CA ALA A 34 4.42 -6.09 2.26
C ALA A 34 5.67 -6.96 2.52
N TRP A 35 6.49 -7.20 1.48
CA TRP A 35 7.73 -7.97 1.59
C TRP A 35 8.94 -7.09 1.30
N LYS A 36 9.71 -6.74 2.34
CA LYS A 36 10.83 -5.80 2.24
C LYS A 36 11.89 -6.22 1.21
N PRO A 37 12.37 -7.47 1.17
CA PRO A 37 13.40 -7.87 0.20
C PRO A 37 12.99 -7.62 -1.26
N TRP A 38 11.72 -7.88 -1.60
CA TRP A 38 11.21 -7.57 -2.95
C TRP A 38 11.16 -6.06 -3.22
N ALA A 39 10.72 -5.26 -2.24
CA ALA A 39 10.69 -3.81 -2.38
C ALA A 39 12.09 -3.21 -2.55
N THR A 40 13.07 -3.70 -1.76
CA THR A 40 14.48 -3.30 -1.88
C THR A 40 15.05 -3.67 -3.26
N GLU A 41 14.80 -4.89 -3.74
CA GLU A 41 15.24 -5.31 -5.08
C GLU A 41 14.63 -4.45 -6.19
N LEU A 42 13.33 -4.16 -6.10
CA LEU A 42 12.65 -3.28 -7.06
C LEU A 42 13.29 -1.90 -7.12
N VAL A 43 13.49 -1.26 -5.96
CA VAL A 43 14.11 0.08 -5.88
C VAL A 43 15.56 0.05 -6.37
N THR A 44 16.32 -0.99 -6.02
CA THR A 44 17.71 -1.16 -6.47
C THR A 44 17.78 -1.31 -7.99
N ARG A 45 16.85 -2.06 -8.59
CA ARG A 45 16.74 -2.19 -10.04
C ARG A 45 16.44 -0.84 -10.69
N LEU A 46 15.45 -0.10 -10.19
CA LEU A 46 15.10 1.22 -10.72
C LEU A 46 16.28 2.20 -10.62
N GLU A 47 16.99 2.20 -9.50
CA GLU A 47 18.21 3.00 -9.30
C GLU A 47 19.31 2.66 -10.31
N ARG A 48 19.54 1.36 -10.57
CA ARG A 48 20.50 0.89 -11.57
C ARG A 48 20.14 1.34 -12.99
N GLU A 49 18.84 1.41 -13.31
CA GLU A 49 18.34 1.94 -14.58
C GLU A 49 18.22 3.49 -14.57
N HIS A 50 18.84 4.16 -13.59
CA HIS A 50 18.92 5.62 -13.47
C HIS A 50 17.58 6.36 -13.26
N TYR A 51 16.58 5.68 -12.69
CA TYR A 51 15.32 6.32 -12.33
C TYR A 51 15.42 7.15 -11.05
N THR A 52 14.73 8.30 -11.04
CA THR A 52 14.33 8.98 -9.80
C THR A 52 12.99 8.44 -9.35
N ILE A 53 12.88 8.06 -8.08
CA ILE A 53 11.70 7.39 -7.53
C ILE A 53 10.89 8.35 -6.65
N HIS A 54 9.59 8.39 -6.91
CA HIS A 54 8.58 8.95 -6.02
C HIS A 54 7.74 7.79 -5.46
N LEU A 55 7.77 7.62 -4.14
CA LEU A 55 6.96 6.62 -3.45
C LEU A 55 5.70 7.27 -2.89
N ALA A 56 4.53 6.82 -3.35
CA ALA A 56 3.24 7.18 -2.80
C ALA A 56 2.71 6.04 -1.92
N ASP A 57 2.79 6.22 -0.61
CA ASP A 57 2.38 5.25 0.40
C ASP A 57 0.92 5.50 0.79
N VAL A 58 0.03 4.53 0.54
CA VAL A 58 -1.42 4.70 0.74
C VAL A 58 -1.93 3.71 1.75
N GLU A 59 -2.22 4.22 2.93
CA GLU A 59 -2.48 3.39 4.10
C GLU A 59 -3.89 3.56 4.64
N ALA A 60 -4.39 2.54 5.32
CA ALA A 60 -5.67 2.54 6.01
C ALA A 60 -5.53 1.77 7.33
N SER A 61 -6.41 2.01 8.29
CA SER A 61 -6.49 1.10 9.44
C SER A 61 -6.95 -0.29 9.01
N ARG A 62 -6.62 -1.31 9.81
CA ARG A 62 -7.07 -2.69 9.58
C ARG A 62 -8.58 -2.77 9.33
N ASP A 63 -9.37 -2.08 10.15
CA ASP A 63 -10.83 -2.11 10.07
C ASP A 63 -11.36 -1.43 8.81
N VAL A 64 -10.76 -0.30 8.41
CA VAL A 64 -11.12 0.38 7.16
C VAL A 64 -10.75 -0.49 5.95
N ALA A 65 -9.57 -1.11 5.95
CA ALA A 65 -9.14 -2.02 4.89
C ALA A 65 -10.08 -3.24 4.78
N ALA A 66 -10.42 -3.88 5.90
CA ALA A 66 -11.34 -5.00 5.96
C ALA A 66 -12.74 -4.63 5.42
N ALA A 67 -13.29 -3.50 5.89
CA ALA A 67 -14.60 -3.03 5.44
C ALA A 67 -14.61 -2.68 3.94
N ARG A 68 -13.51 -2.14 3.40
CA ARG A 68 -13.36 -1.86 1.97
C ARG A 68 -13.33 -3.13 1.12
N ILE A 69 -12.70 -4.20 1.58
CA ILE A 69 -12.73 -5.50 0.90
C ILE A 69 -14.17 -5.99 0.78
N VAL A 70 -14.92 -5.96 1.89
CA VAL A 70 -16.33 -6.37 1.90
C VAL A 70 -17.15 -5.50 0.96
N ARG A 71 -16.96 -4.18 1.01
CA ARG A 71 -17.67 -3.23 0.13
C ARG A 71 -17.37 -3.48 -1.34
N ARG A 72 -16.09 -3.62 -1.72
CA ARG A 72 -15.66 -3.89 -3.10
C ARG A 72 -16.25 -5.20 -3.62
N TRP A 73 -16.22 -6.24 -2.79
CA TRP A 73 -16.83 -7.52 -3.14
C TRP A 73 -18.34 -7.41 -3.34
N ARG A 74 -19.06 -6.76 -2.42
CA ARG A 74 -20.51 -6.53 -2.54
C ARG A 74 -20.86 -5.73 -3.78
N GLN A 75 -20.10 -4.67 -4.09
CA GLN A 75 -20.31 -3.87 -5.31
C GLN A 75 -20.16 -4.72 -6.57
N GLY A 76 -19.12 -5.55 -6.65
CA GLY A 76 -18.96 -6.46 -7.78
C GLY A 76 -20.07 -7.51 -7.86
N LEU A 77 -20.53 -8.04 -6.73
CA LEU A 77 -21.67 -8.97 -6.68
C LEU A 77 -22.96 -8.30 -7.18
N THR A 78 -23.28 -7.10 -6.67
CA THR A 78 -24.43 -6.32 -7.13
C THR A 78 -24.34 -6.06 -8.63
N ALA A 79 -23.17 -5.63 -9.12
CA ALA A 79 -22.95 -5.38 -10.55
C ALA A 79 -23.25 -6.62 -11.39
N ALA A 80 -22.81 -7.80 -10.99
CA ALA A 80 -23.12 -9.05 -11.69
C ALA A 80 -24.60 -9.42 -11.67
N LEU A 81 -25.27 -9.23 -10.54
CA LEU A 81 -26.70 -9.52 -10.41
C LEU A 81 -27.57 -8.56 -11.23
N THR A 82 -27.08 -7.36 -11.52
CA THR A 82 -27.78 -6.33 -12.31
C THR A 82 -27.26 -6.20 -13.74
N ALA A 83 -26.22 -6.95 -14.11
CA ALA A 83 -25.60 -6.84 -15.42
C ALA A 83 -26.58 -7.29 -16.51
N SER A 84 -26.74 -6.45 -17.53
CA SER A 84 -27.28 -6.90 -18.82
C SER A 84 -26.21 -7.72 -19.54
N GLY A 85 -26.60 -8.65 -20.42
CA GLY A 85 -25.68 -9.59 -21.08
C GLY A 85 -24.56 -8.96 -21.93
N ASP A 86 -24.55 -7.63 -22.08
CA ASP A 86 -23.61 -6.87 -22.90
C ASP A 86 -22.28 -6.53 -22.19
N ASP A 87 -22.17 -6.77 -20.88
CA ASP A 87 -20.92 -6.64 -20.13
C ASP A 87 -20.51 -7.98 -19.47
N PRO A 88 -19.75 -8.83 -20.19
CA PRO A 88 -19.25 -10.09 -19.66
C PRO A 88 -18.37 -9.91 -18.42
N ALA A 89 -17.70 -8.77 -18.26
CA ALA A 89 -16.85 -8.50 -17.11
C ALA A 89 -17.67 -8.16 -15.85
N ALA A 90 -18.74 -7.38 -16.00
CA ALA A 90 -19.70 -7.14 -14.92
C ALA A 90 -20.33 -8.46 -14.44
N GLY A 91 -20.63 -9.39 -15.36
CA GLY A 91 -21.19 -10.71 -15.03
C GLY A 91 -20.28 -11.62 -14.20
N MET A 92 -18.97 -11.36 -14.11
CA MET A 92 -18.03 -12.18 -13.32
C MET A 92 -18.09 -11.96 -11.80
N GLY A 93 -18.79 -10.91 -11.35
CA GLY A 93 -18.98 -10.63 -9.93
C GLY A 93 -17.76 -10.10 -9.19
N GLY A 94 -17.93 -9.89 -7.87
CA GLY A 94 -16.87 -9.42 -6.99
C GLY A 94 -15.86 -10.53 -6.65
N ARG A 95 -14.57 -10.27 -6.83
CA ARG A 95 -13.50 -11.18 -6.37
C ARG A 95 -13.27 -11.03 -4.87
N TRP A 96 -13.61 -12.06 -4.10
CA TRP A 96 -13.38 -12.10 -2.65
C TRP A 96 -11.88 -12.07 -2.33
N LEU A 97 -11.50 -11.32 -1.29
CA LEU A 97 -10.18 -11.36 -0.68
C LEU A 97 -10.35 -11.81 0.78
N PRO A 98 -9.74 -12.93 1.22
CA PRO A 98 -9.85 -13.39 2.60
C PRO A 98 -9.35 -12.35 3.59
N ILE A 99 -10.00 -12.21 4.76
CA ILE A 99 -9.57 -11.26 5.80
C ILE A 99 -8.15 -11.53 6.30
N SER A 100 -7.74 -12.81 6.30
CA SER A 100 -6.36 -13.19 6.61
C SER A 100 -5.35 -12.52 5.69
N ALA A 101 -5.74 -12.05 4.50
CA ALA A 101 -4.90 -11.23 3.63
C ALA A 101 -4.55 -9.87 4.21
N VAL A 102 -5.49 -9.28 4.96
CA VAL A 102 -5.28 -8.02 5.69
C VAL A 102 -4.51 -8.31 6.97
N ASP A 103 -4.86 -9.38 7.70
CA ASP A 103 -4.25 -9.67 9.00
C ASP A 103 -2.73 -9.82 8.93
N ARG A 104 -2.19 -10.45 7.87
CA ARG A 104 -0.73 -10.53 7.66
C ARG A 104 -0.03 -9.18 7.51
N LEU A 105 -0.76 -8.11 7.20
CA LEU A 105 -0.21 -6.76 7.10
C LEU A 105 -0.26 -6.01 8.44
N PHE A 106 -1.09 -6.44 9.38
CA PHE A 106 -1.30 -5.79 10.68
C PHE A 106 -0.98 -6.76 11.81
N THR A 107 0.31 -7.09 11.92
CA THR A 107 0.86 -7.93 13.00
C THR A 107 1.49 -7.07 14.09
N ASP A 108 1.84 -7.66 15.24
CA ASP A 108 2.57 -6.91 16.28
C ASP A 108 4.03 -6.65 15.85
N THR A 109 4.63 -7.63 15.17
CA THR A 109 6.01 -7.60 14.69
C THR A 109 6.09 -7.93 13.20
N ARG A 110 7.08 -7.37 12.53
CA ARG A 110 7.39 -7.62 11.12
C ARG A 110 8.21 -8.89 10.96
N LEU A 111 7.89 -9.71 9.96
CA LEU A 111 8.78 -10.77 9.49
C LEU A 111 9.64 -10.28 8.30
N PRO A 112 10.91 -10.71 8.21
CA PRO A 112 11.56 -11.72 9.05
C PRO A 112 12.33 -11.17 10.26
N ASP A 113 12.45 -9.85 10.43
CA ASP A 113 13.39 -9.24 11.37
C ASP A 113 12.86 -8.97 12.79
N GLY A 114 11.58 -9.27 13.04
CA GLY A 114 10.96 -9.19 14.37
C GLY A 114 10.71 -7.78 14.87
N LYS A 115 10.90 -6.74 14.05
CA LYS A 115 10.72 -5.34 14.47
C LYS A 115 9.25 -5.05 14.85
N PRO A 116 8.99 -4.36 15.97
CA PRO A 116 7.63 -3.95 16.32
C PRO A 116 7.06 -2.96 15.30
N LEU A 117 5.79 -3.14 14.93
CA LEU A 117 5.12 -2.26 13.96
C LEU A 117 4.50 -1.01 14.59
N HIS A 118 4.28 -1.03 15.91
CA HIS A 118 3.65 0.08 16.67
C HIS A 118 2.29 0.52 16.07
N GLY A 119 1.45 -0.45 15.73
CA GLY A 119 0.10 -0.21 15.18
C GLY A 119 0.09 0.20 13.70
N ARG A 120 1.24 0.26 13.03
CA ARG A 120 1.35 0.48 11.58
C ARG A 120 1.26 -0.83 10.81
N SER A 121 0.99 -0.73 9.52
CA SER A 121 1.06 -1.90 8.64
C SER A 121 2.53 -2.27 8.34
N VAL A 122 2.77 -3.53 7.98
CA VAL A 122 4.07 -3.97 7.45
C VAL A 122 4.45 -3.15 6.21
N SER A 123 3.46 -2.85 5.37
CA SER A 123 3.60 -2.04 4.16
C SER A 123 4.17 -0.65 4.45
N GLU A 124 3.58 0.07 5.38
CA GLU A 124 4.02 1.42 5.76
C GLU A 124 5.46 1.41 6.29
N VAL A 125 5.78 0.45 7.17
CA VAL A 125 7.14 0.33 7.73
C VAL A 125 8.15 0.03 6.63
N ASN A 126 7.82 -0.87 5.71
CA ASN A 126 8.69 -1.20 4.58
C ASN A 126 8.86 -0.02 3.63
N ALA A 127 7.76 0.64 3.24
CA ALA A 127 7.76 1.79 2.35
C ALA A 127 8.63 2.91 2.92
N ARG A 128 8.52 3.16 4.23
CA ARG A 128 9.34 4.15 4.92
C ARG A 128 10.81 3.79 4.94
N GLU A 129 11.16 2.59 5.42
CA GLU A 129 12.56 2.17 5.52
C GLU A 129 13.24 2.15 4.14
N VAL A 130 12.59 1.60 3.12
CA VAL A 130 13.14 1.56 1.75
C VAL A 130 13.36 2.97 1.19
N SER A 131 12.45 3.91 1.49
CA SER A 131 12.59 5.32 1.09
C SER A 131 13.78 6.00 1.75
N GLU A 132 14.04 5.68 3.02
CA GLU A 132 15.17 6.24 3.77
C GLU A 132 16.50 5.64 3.30
N GLU A 133 16.52 4.33 3.03
CA GLU A 133 17.69 3.53 2.64
C GLU A 133 18.20 3.81 1.21
N SER A 134 17.32 4.04 0.23
CA SER A 134 17.74 4.31 -1.16
C SER A 134 17.84 5.80 -1.48
N GLN A 135 18.95 6.18 -2.14
CA GLN A 135 19.19 7.54 -2.62
C GLN A 135 18.36 7.88 -3.87
N ALA A 136 17.93 6.87 -4.63
CA ALA A 136 17.05 7.06 -5.79
C ALA A 136 15.64 7.52 -5.39
N VAL A 137 15.21 7.24 -4.15
CA VAL A 137 13.96 7.77 -3.61
C VAL A 137 14.16 9.24 -3.23
N THR A 138 13.61 10.11 -4.09
CA THR A 138 13.70 11.57 -3.95
C THR A 138 12.49 12.17 -3.23
N ARG A 139 11.36 11.45 -3.23
CA ARG A 139 10.12 11.86 -2.58
C ARG A 139 9.34 10.68 -2.03
N TYR A 140 8.82 10.84 -0.83
CA TYR A 140 7.88 9.94 -0.16
C TYR A 140 6.67 10.76 0.26
N ASP A 141 5.50 10.43 -0.27
CA ASP A 141 4.22 10.98 0.18
C ASP A 141 3.45 9.89 0.93
N LEU A 142 3.04 10.17 2.16
CA LEU A 142 2.13 9.32 2.94
C LEU A 142 0.71 9.82 2.80
N TYR A 143 -0.18 8.91 2.43
CA TYR A 143 -1.62 9.12 2.37
C TYR A 143 -2.33 8.19 3.34
N ARG A 144 -3.40 8.70 3.97
CA ARG A 144 -4.27 7.91 4.85
C ARG A 144 -5.70 7.91 4.36
N THR A 145 -6.29 6.73 4.38
CA THR A 145 -7.70 6.51 4.17
C THR A 145 -8.40 6.37 5.52
N LEU A 146 -9.12 7.41 5.91
CA LEU A 146 -9.72 7.51 7.25
C LEU A 146 -11.13 6.89 7.33
N ALA A 147 -11.76 6.63 6.18
CA ALA A 147 -13.11 6.06 6.13
C ALA A 147 -13.31 5.18 4.90
N VAL A 148 -14.27 4.26 4.98
CA VAL A 148 -14.59 3.26 3.93
C VAL A 148 -15.07 3.93 2.63
N ASP A 149 -15.62 5.14 2.73
CA ASP A 149 -16.27 5.89 1.66
C ASP A 149 -15.50 7.13 1.16
N ARG A 150 -14.34 7.43 1.75
CA ARG A 150 -13.55 8.62 1.40
C ARG A 150 -12.27 8.27 0.63
N GLY A 151 -11.83 9.15 -0.27
CA GLY A 151 -10.50 9.01 -0.88
C GLY A 151 -9.37 9.11 0.15
N PRO A 152 -8.18 8.61 -0.19
CA PRO A 152 -6.99 8.83 0.62
C PRO A 152 -6.67 10.33 0.73
N LYS A 153 -6.22 10.77 1.90
CA LYS A 153 -5.79 12.15 2.18
C LYS A 153 -4.28 12.18 2.35
N HIS A 154 -3.62 13.17 1.75
CA HIS A 154 -2.19 13.39 1.93
C HIS A 154 -1.91 13.85 3.37
N ILE A 155 -1.00 13.18 4.07
CA ILE A 155 -0.70 13.41 5.49
C ILE A 155 0.71 13.96 5.69
N GLU A 156 1.69 13.42 4.98
CA GLU A 156 3.09 13.80 5.15
C GLU A 156 3.79 13.72 3.80
N ARG A 157 4.68 14.69 3.53
CA ARG A 157 5.67 14.61 2.47
C ARG A 157 7.06 14.65 3.07
N ARG A 158 7.92 13.80 2.55
CA ARG A 158 9.36 13.88 2.71
C ARG A 158 10.05 13.96 1.37
N GLU A 159 11.07 14.80 1.30
CA GLU A 159 11.85 15.01 0.08
C GLU A 159 13.34 14.96 0.40
N ARG A 160 14.12 14.51 -0.59
CA ARG A 160 15.57 14.45 -0.52
C ARG A 160 16.15 15.60 -1.33
N THR A 161 16.90 16.47 -0.68
CA THR A 161 17.71 17.49 -1.38
C THR A 161 19.11 16.94 -1.65
N ALA A 162 19.51 16.89 -2.93
CA ALA A 162 20.89 16.68 -3.41
C ALA A 162 21.75 15.67 -2.60
N GLY A 163 21.32 14.40 -2.53
CA GLY A 163 22.08 13.31 -1.87
C GLY A 163 22.07 13.34 -0.34
N GLY A 164 21.30 14.26 0.27
CA GLY A 164 21.08 14.34 1.71
C GLY A 164 20.12 13.26 2.22
N GLN A 165 19.67 13.38 3.47
CA GLN A 165 18.65 12.50 4.05
C GLN A 165 17.25 12.86 3.55
N LEU A 166 16.31 11.93 3.70
CA LEU A 166 14.90 12.16 3.35
C LEU A 166 14.23 12.97 4.48
N GLU A 167 14.05 14.28 4.27
CA GLU A 167 13.56 15.20 5.29
C GLU A 167 12.08 15.52 5.11
N ARG A 168 11.37 15.73 6.22
CA ARG A 168 9.95 16.10 6.15
C ARG A 168 9.79 17.56 5.73
N THR A 169 9.26 17.77 4.54
CA THR A 169 9.03 19.10 3.96
C THR A 169 7.59 19.58 4.13
N TRP A 170 6.64 18.66 4.33
CA TRP A 170 5.24 19.03 4.56
C TRP A 170 4.52 18.03 5.48
N ARG A 171 3.53 18.53 6.24
CA ARG A 171 2.61 17.73 7.04
C ARG A 171 1.23 18.38 7.06
N SER A 172 0.19 17.56 7.02
CA SER A 172 -1.20 18.01 7.17
C SER A 172 -1.47 18.53 8.59
N ALA A 173 -2.22 19.63 8.70
CA ALA A 173 -2.63 20.21 9.98
C ALA A 173 -3.64 19.33 10.75
N THR A 174 -4.31 18.39 10.07
CA THR A 174 -5.39 17.58 10.65
C THR A 174 -4.90 16.38 11.47
N ASP A 175 -3.58 16.13 11.52
CA ASP A 175 -2.98 14.94 12.15
C ASP A 175 -2.75 15.12 13.68
N THR A 176 -2.96 16.33 14.20
CA THR A 176 -2.75 16.66 15.63
C THR A 176 -3.93 16.30 16.54
N GLU A 177 -5.13 16.06 16.00
CA GLU A 177 -6.35 15.89 16.81
C GLU A 177 -6.69 14.43 17.16
N ASP A 178 -6.23 13.43 16.39
CA ASP A 178 -6.57 12.01 16.65
C ASP A 178 -5.60 11.29 17.61
N ALA A 179 -4.43 11.89 17.92
CA ALA A 179 -3.48 11.35 18.89
C ALA A 179 -3.87 11.64 20.36
N ALA A 180 -4.89 12.47 20.59
CA ALA A 180 -5.36 12.90 21.92
C ALA A 180 -6.60 12.13 22.41
N ARG A 181 -6.83 10.90 21.95
CA ARG A 181 -7.87 10.04 22.53
C ARG A 181 -7.36 9.44 23.84
N THR A 182 -7.68 10.12 24.95
CA THR A 182 -7.54 9.66 26.33
C THR A 182 -8.04 8.22 26.49
N PRO A 183 -7.34 7.32 27.22
CA PRO A 183 -7.89 6.00 27.54
C PRO A 183 -9.16 6.16 28.38
N GLU A 184 -10.23 5.46 27.99
CA GLU A 184 -11.47 5.38 28.78
C GLU A 184 -11.15 4.87 30.20
N PRO A 185 -11.79 5.43 31.24
CA PRO A 185 -11.58 4.95 32.60
C PRO A 185 -12.09 3.52 32.74
N GLU A 186 -11.26 2.69 33.37
CA GLU A 186 -11.56 1.32 33.75
C GLU A 186 -12.81 1.31 34.66
N VAL A 187 -13.92 0.78 34.13
CA VAL A 187 -15.14 0.58 34.92
C VAL A 187 -14.92 -0.65 35.78
N ASP A 188 -14.57 -0.42 37.04
CA ASP A 188 -14.49 -1.42 38.09
C ASP A 188 -15.86 -2.12 38.24
N ARG A 189 -15.90 -3.42 37.94
CA ARG A 189 -17.09 -4.24 38.13
C ARG A 189 -17.04 -4.87 39.52
N MET A 190 -17.81 -4.27 40.43
CA MET A 190 -18.25 -4.92 41.67
C MET A 190 -19.23 -6.06 41.40
#